data_AF-A0A959HFE9-F1
#
_entry.id   AF-A0A959HFE9-F1
#
_cell.length_a   1.000
_cell.length_b   1.000
_cell.length_c   1.000
_cell.angle_alpha   90.00
_cell.angle_beta   90.00
_cell.angle_gamma   90.00
#
_symmetry.space_group_name_H-M   'P 1'
#
loop_
_entity.id
_entity.type
_entity.pdbx_description
1 polymer ?
#
loop_
_entity_poly.entity_id
_entity_poly.type
_entity_poly.pdbx_seq_one_letter_code
_entity_poly.pdbx_strand_id
1 'polypeptide(L)'
;MRFNKKHLYGFLIVVCLLWSAIFIISIDSIGVDLATERASSILKVIVKVLTVITLLFAIFLTPPFFKNLIVKEYLKDAVKAMQLADMAVYKEAVILLEKLNMVSLTNRIVSKEDLVFLEKDFSALRLLALEGKRETLTLLTLTHRLLKFLIEEFDEQSKTRKLTKNTLNIFLEDILVEVIGFSSSIVQLPKTSELEKSKVINEKIKFVKAPPFENFKHLPRGLDFKADSPIPLIFFDFVKSTGDILLFRAAALALAPKPFLARLLNHLKIYIPPEIKSQEIKQITGENLELSLIGFVSVNNLSTGGQTVKAYYSNLDRFFVVLGSPEPDSLKQSFWDSYLDGGFFKEVEIKKIRRGGKEIIEMTFEASDVQRYYSQNRRKFHTAIKTDK
;
A
#
# COMPACT_ATOMS: atom_id res chain seq x y z
N MET A 1 -18.40 22.67 -17.19
CA MET A 1 -17.01 22.77 -17.72
C MET A 1 -16.53 24.20 -17.49
N ARG A 2 -15.77 24.49 -16.42
CA ARG A 2 -15.26 25.86 -16.17
C ARG A 2 -14.03 26.07 -17.05
N PHE A 3 -14.19 26.75 -18.19
CA PHE A 3 -13.05 27.22 -18.98
C PHE A 3 -12.14 28.03 -18.05
N ASN A 4 -10.88 27.63 -17.96
CA ASN A 4 -9.87 28.38 -17.21
C ASN A 4 -9.82 29.79 -17.79
N LYS A 5 -9.94 30.84 -16.94
CA LYS A 5 -10.09 32.24 -17.40
C LYS A 5 -9.02 32.62 -18.44
N LYS A 6 -7.79 32.09 -18.31
CA LYS A 6 -6.69 32.30 -19.28
C LYS A 6 -6.97 31.73 -20.69
N HIS A 7 -7.65 30.60 -20.82
CA HIS A 7 -8.04 30.04 -22.11
C HIS A 7 -9.26 30.75 -22.72
N LEU A 8 -10.15 31.29 -21.87
CA LEU A 8 -11.26 32.12 -22.33
C LEU A 8 -10.74 33.41 -22.97
N TYR A 9 -9.75 34.08 -22.37
CA TYR A 9 -9.11 35.26 -22.97
C TYR A 9 -8.38 34.95 -24.27
N GLY A 10 -7.67 33.82 -24.36
CA GLY A 10 -7.03 33.38 -25.60
C GLY A 10 -8.05 33.11 -26.72
N PHE A 11 -9.16 32.43 -26.41
CA PHE A 11 -10.25 32.21 -27.35
C PHE A 11 -10.93 33.53 -27.77
N LEU A 12 -11.19 34.44 -26.83
CA LEU A 12 -11.76 35.76 -27.11
C LEU A 12 -10.85 36.59 -28.02
N ILE A 13 -9.53 36.54 -27.82
CA ILE A 13 -8.56 37.23 -28.67
C ILE A 13 -8.58 36.65 -30.09
N VAL A 14 -8.62 35.33 -30.25
CA VAL A 14 -8.70 34.69 -31.58
C VAL A 14 -10.02 35.03 -32.28
N VAL A 15 -11.14 35.01 -31.55
CA VAL A 15 -12.45 35.43 -32.08
C VAL A 15 -12.44 36.91 -32.46
N CYS A 16 -11.84 37.79 -31.66
CA CYS A 16 -11.70 39.22 -31.99
C CYS A 16 -10.80 39.43 -33.21
N LEU A 17 -9.71 38.67 -33.36
CA LEU A 17 -8.83 38.74 -34.52
C LEU A 17 -9.53 38.25 -35.79
N LEU A 18 -10.28 37.15 -35.71
CA LEU A 18 -11.11 36.65 -36.82
C LEU A 18 -12.22 37.64 -37.19
N TRP A 19 -12.91 38.21 -36.21
CA TRP A 19 -13.91 39.26 -36.45
C TRP A 19 -13.30 40.52 -37.06
N SER A 20 -12.11 40.93 -36.60
CA SER A 20 -11.40 42.08 -37.20
C SER A 20 -10.97 41.78 -38.64
N ALA A 21 -10.56 40.55 -38.96
CA ALA A 21 -10.23 40.14 -40.33
C ALA A 21 -11.47 40.08 -41.23
N ILE A 22 -12.59 39.54 -40.75
CA ILE A 22 -13.88 39.54 -41.47
C ILE A 22 -14.37 40.97 -41.70
N PHE A 23 -14.23 41.85 -40.70
CA PHE A 23 -14.60 43.26 -40.81
C PHE A 23 -13.74 44.00 -41.84
N ILE A 24 -12.43 43.74 -41.89
CA ILE A 24 -11.51 44.27 -42.90
C ILE A 24 -11.87 43.78 -44.30
N ILE A 25 -12.16 42.49 -44.47
CA ILE A 25 -12.60 41.91 -45.77
C ILE A 25 -13.96 42.48 -46.20
N SER A 26 -14.86 42.71 -45.25
CA SER A 26 -16.18 43.30 -45.52
C SER A 26 -16.07 44.75 -45.99
N ILE A 27 -15.14 45.53 -45.43
CA ILE A 27 -14.82 46.89 -45.88
C ILE A 27 -14.24 46.88 -47.31
N ASP A 28 -13.43 45.89 -47.66
CA ASP A 28 -12.87 45.73 -49.01
C ASP A 28 -13.95 45.35 -50.06
N SER A 29 -15.03 44.66 -49.64
CA SER A 29 -16.15 44.27 -50.51
C SER A 29 -17.17 45.38 -50.77
N ILE A 30 -17.22 46.39 -49.92
CA ILE A 30 -18.09 47.57 -50.07
C ILE A 30 -17.22 48.62 -50.77
N GLY A 31 -17.24 48.61 -52.10
CA GLY A 31 -16.36 49.44 -52.95
C GLY A 31 -16.37 50.93 -52.60
N VAL A 32 -15.43 51.33 -51.74
CA VAL A 32 -15.05 52.73 -51.53
C VAL A 32 -13.92 53.03 -52.49
N ASP A 33 -14.29 53.35 -53.74
CA ASP A 33 -13.43 54.07 -54.65
C ASP A 33 -13.16 55.48 -54.07
N LEU A 34 -11.93 55.96 -54.25
CA LEU A 34 -11.37 57.24 -53.77
C LEU A 34 -10.77 57.26 -52.35
N ALA A 35 -9.66 56.53 -52.15
CA ALA A 35 -8.46 57.01 -51.46
C ALA A 35 -7.27 56.05 -51.66
N THR A 36 -6.74 56.05 -52.88
CA THR A 36 -5.32 55.91 -53.26
C THR A 36 -4.52 54.76 -52.61
N GLU A 37 -4.10 53.79 -53.43
CA GLU A 37 -2.92 52.89 -53.40
C GLU A 37 -2.10 52.73 -52.09
N ARG A 38 -1.82 53.82 -51.38
CA ARG A 38 -1.32 53.83 -49.99
C ARG A 38 -2.24 53.13 -49.00
N ALA A 39 -3.56 53.31 -49.07
CA ALA A 39 -4.50 52.66 -48.15
C ALA A 39 -4.53 51.14 -48.34
N SER A 40 -4.54 50.66 -49.60
CA SER A 40 -4.44 49.22 -49.89
C SER A 40 -3.07 48.65 -49.53
N SER A 41 -2.00 49.45 -49.66
CA SER A 41 -0.66 49.07 -49.21
C SER A 41 -0.57 48.93 -47.70
N ILE A 42 -1.14 49.88 -46.94
CA ILE A 42 -1.23 49.82 -45.47
C ILE A 42 -2.05 48.61 -45.05
N LEU A 43 -3.19 48.35 -45.70
CA LEU A 43 -4.03 47.17 -45.42
C LEU A 43 -3.26 45.86 -45.65
N LYS A 44 -2.51 45.75 -46.76
CA LYS A 44 -1.65 44.59 -47.05
C LYS A 44 -0.56 44.38 -45.99
N VAL A 45 0.04 45.47 -45.48
CA VAL A 45 1.01 45.41 -44.38
C VAL A 45 0.35 44.94 -43.09
N ILE A 46 -0.83 45.46 -42.75
CA ILE A 46 -1.61 45.04 -41.58
C ILE A 46 -1.96 43.55 -41.66
N VAL A 47 -2.45 43.07 -42.80
CA VAL A 47 -2.77 41.65 -43.00
C VAL A 47 -1.53 40.76 -42.85
N LYS A 48 -0.38 41.17 -43.41
CA LYS A 48 0.89 40.43 -43.23
C LYS A 48 1.32 40.38 -41.77
N VAL A 49 1.26 41.50 -41.05
CA VAL A 49 1.59 41.58 -39.62
C VAL A 49 0.63 40.71 -38.80
N LEU A 50 -0.68 40.76 -39.08
CA LEU A 50 -1.70 39.94 -38.44
C LEU A 50 -1.43 38.45 -38.67
N THR A 51 -1.06 38.07 -39.90
CA THR A 51 -0.72 36.68 -40.27
C THR A 51 0.51 36.18 -39.52
N VAL A 52 1.54 37.01 -39.38
CA VAL A 52 2.73 36.66 -38.59
C VAL A 52 2.38 36.52 -37.10
N ILE A 53 1.55 37.40 -36.56
CA ILE A 53 1.10 37.33 -35.16
C ILE A 53 0.25 36.08 -34.93
N THR A 54 -0.71 35.75 -35.80
CA THR A 54 -1.52 34.53 -35.67
C THR A 54 -0.68 33.27 -35.81
N LEU A 55 0.33 33.26 -36.70
CA LEU A 55 1.28 32.15 -36.82
C LEU A 55 2.11 31.98 -35.55
N LEU A 56 2.65 33.07 -34.99
CA LEU A 56 3.39 33.03 -33.72
C LEU A 56 2.52 32.56 -32.55
N PHE A 57 1.26 33.01 -32.50
CA PHE A 57 0.29 32.53 -31.52
C PHE A 57 -0.02 31.05 -31.70
N ALA A 58 -0.20 30.58 -32.94
CA ALA A 58 -0.38 29.18 -33.24
C ALA A 58 0.84 28.37 -32.77
N ILE A 59 2.06 28.78 -33.12
CA ILE A 59 3.31 28.13 -32.70
C ILE A 59 3.43 28.10 -31.17
N PHE A 60 3.01 29.15 -30.47
CA PHE A 60 3.10 29.22 -29.02
C PHE A 60 2.04 28.38 -28.30
N LEU A 61 0.80 28.34 -28.81
CA LEU A 61 -0.33 27.62 -28.19
C LEU A 61 -0.41 26.14 -28.57
N THR A 62 0.16 25.78 -29.73
CA THR A 62 0.10 24.42 -30.26
C THR A 62 0.80 23.39 -29.35
N PRO A 63 2.04 23.60 -28.87
CA PRO A 63 2.72 22.66 -27.97
C PRO A 63 1.97 22.36 -26.66
N PRO A 64 1.49 23.35 -25.86
CA PRO A 64 0.76 23.04 -24.63
C PRO A 64 -0.60 22.39 -24.90
N PHE A 65 -1.25 22.71 -26.03
CA PHE A 65 -2.51 22.07 -26.42
C PHE A 65 -2.30 20.58 -26.76
N PHE A 66 -1.33 20.27 -27.63
CA PHE A 66 -1.00 18.88 -27.97
C PHE A 66 -0.53 18.08 -26.76
N LYS A 67 0.32 18.66 -25.89
CA LYS A 67 0.75 18.00 -24.66
C LYS A 67 -0.45 17.63 -23.78
N ASN A 68 -1.41 18.54 -23.59
CA ASN A 68 -2.62 18.25 -22.79
C ASN A 68 -3.53 17.20 -23.44
N LEU A 69 -3.61 17.17 -24.78
CA LEU A 69 -4.37 16.16 -25.50
C LEU A 69 -3.75 14.76 -25.31
N ILE A 70 -2.45 14.64 -25.56
CA ILE A 70 -1.69 13.39 -25.42
C ILE A 70 -1.79 12.86 -23.99
N VAL A 71 -1.65 13.74 -22.99
CA VAL A 71 -1.76 13.33 -21.58
C VAL A 71 -3.18 12.85 -21.24
N LYS A 72 -4.22 13.50 -21.74
CA LYS A 72 -5.61 13.04 -21.53
C LYS A 72 -5.88 11.69 -22.19
N GLU A 73 -5.37 11.50 -23.40
CA GLU A 73 -5.52 10.24 -24.14
C GLU A 73 -4.77 9.11 -23.42
N TYR A 74 -3.51 9.35 -23.03
CA TYR A 74 -2.75 8.44 -22.19
C TYR A 74 -3.48 8.08 -20.90
N LEU A 75 -4.04 9.06 -20.18
CA LEU A 75 -4.81 8.81 -18.96
C LEU A 75 -6.09 8.00 -19.21
N LYS A 76 -6.74 8.22 -20.35
CA LYS A 76 -7.93 7.46 -20.75
C LYS A 76 -7.58 6.00 -21.03
N ASP A 77 -6.51 5.75 -21.79
CA ASP A 77 -6.04 4.40 -22.09
C ASP A 77 -5.56 3.69 -20.81
N ALA A 78 -4.84 4.42 -19.96
CA ALA A 78 -4.39 3.94 -18.66
C ALA A 78 -5.55 3.51 -17.74
N VAL A 79 -6.63 4.28 -17.69
CA VAL A 79 -7.85 3.96 -16.93
C VAL A 79 -8.59 2.79 -17.56
N LYS A 80 -8.68 2.73 -18.90
CA LYS A 80 -9.31 1.62 -19.61
C LYS A 80 -8.58 0.30 -19.35
N ALA A 81 -7.25 0.30 -19.43
CA ALA A 81 -6.41 -0.86 -19.12
C ALA A 81 -6.65 -1.33 -17.68
N MET A 82 -6.67 -0.39 -16.72
CA MET A 82 -6.94 -0.69 -15.31
C MET A 82 -8.32 -1.31 -15.09
N GLN A 83 -9.36 -0.78 -15.74
CA GLN A 83 -10.71 -1.35 -15.65
C GLN A 83 -10.81 -2.75 -16.27
N LEU A 84 -10.12 -2.99 -17.39
CA LEU A 84 -10.07 -4.32 -18.02
C LEU A 84 -9.34 -5.34 -17.14
N ALA A 85 -8.21 -4.95 -16.56
CA ALA A 85 -7.45 -5.78 -15.62
C ALA A 85 -8.29 -6.09 -14.37
N ASP A 86 -8.92 -5.08 -13.76
CA ASP A 86 -9.80 -5.27 -12.61
C ASP A 86 -10.99 -6.19 -12.94
N MET A 87 -11.59 -6.06 -14.14
CA MET A 87 -12.68 -6.96 -14.56
C MET A 87 -12.20 -8.41 -14.72
N ALA A 88 -10.98 -8.62 -15.20
CA ALA A 88 -10.38 -9.95 -15.28
C ALA A 88 -10.11 -10.53 -13.88
N VAL A 89 -9.53 -9.73 -12.99
CA VAL A 89 -9.29 -10.13 -11.58
C VAL A 89 -10.60 -10.45 -10.87
N TYR A 90 -11.64 -9.62 -11.03
CA TYR A 90 -12.96 -9.85 -10.45
C TYR A 90 -13.50 -11.24 -10.83
N LYS A 91 -13.50 -11.55 -12.12
CA LYS A 91 -14.01 -12.84 -12.62
C LYS A 91 -13.23 -14.02 -12.02
N GLU A 92 -11.91 -13.95 -12.07
CA GLU A 92 -11.05 -15.04 -11.59
C GLU A 92 -11.12 -15.19 -10.07
N ALA A 93 -11.23 -14.08 -9.33
CA ALA A 93 -11.36 -14.09 -7.88
C ALA A 93 -12.69 -14.71 -7.42
N VAL A 94 -13.79 -14.44 -8.15
CA VAL A 94 -15.09 -15.09 -7.89
C VAL A 94 -15.00 -16.60 -8.11
N ILE A 95 -14.39 -17.04 -9.21
CA ILE A 95 -14.19 -18.47 -9.50
C ILE A 95 -13.35 -19.14 -8.40
N LEU A 96 -12.27 -18.49 -7.96
CA LEU A 96 -11.43 -19.03 -6.90
C LEU A 96 -12.17 -19.08 -5.56
N LEU A 97 -12.97 -18.06 -5.24
CA LEU A 97 -13.79 -18.03 -4.03
C LEU A 97 -14.78 -19.19 -3.99
N GLU A 98 -15.48 -19.46 -5.10
CA GLU A 98 -16.37 -20.62 -5.23
C GLU A 98 -15.62 -21.95 -5.03
N LYS A 99 -14.41 -22.07 -5.61
CA LYS A 99 -13.54 -23.24 -5.43
C LYS A 99 -13.14 -23.45 -3.97
N LEU A 100 -12.82 -22.38 -3.23
CA LEU A 100 -12.47 -22.48 -1.80
C LEU A 100 -13.68 -22.90 -0.97
N ASN A 101 -14.86 -22.32 -1.24
CA ASN A 101 -16.10 -22.63 -0.55
C ASN A 101 -16.51 -24.11 -0.72
N MET A 102 -16.37 -24.68 -1.92
CA MET A 102 -16.66 -26.10 -2.16
C MET A 102 -15.74 -27.06 -1.39
N VAL A 103 -14.52 -26.62 -1.08
CA VAL A 103 -13.49 -27.44 -0.41
C VAL A 103 -13.51 -27.28 1.13
N SER A 104 -14.15 -26.22 1.64
CA SER A 104 -14.22 -25.86 3.07
C SER A 104 -14.86 -26.94 3.98
N LEU A 105 -15.56 -27.91 3.42
CA LEU A 105 -16.27 -28.97 4.16
C LEU A 105 -15.35 -29.95 4.92
N THR A 106 -14.03 -29.89 4.74
CA THR A 106 -13.08 -30.78 5.43
C THR A 106 -12.04 -30.00 6.25
N ASN A 107 -12.19 -30.02 7.58
CA ASN A 107 -11.23 -29.41 8.49
C ASN A 107 -10.00 -30.32 8.73
N ARG A 108 -9.27 -30.62 7.65
CA ARG A 108 -8.01 -31.38 7.72
C ARG A 108 -6.80 -30.46 7.86
N ILE A 109 -5.66 -31.03 8.23
CA ILE A 109 -4.37 -30.32 8.22
C ILE A 109 -4.02 -29.99 6.76
N VAL A 110 -3.51 -28.78 6.53
CA VAL A 110 -3.03 -28.32 5.22
C VAL A 110 -1.82 -29.15 4.80
N SER A 111 -1.82 -29.66 3.56
CA SER A 111 -0.66 -30.32 2.98
C SER A 111 0.20 -29.32 2.20
N LYS A 112 1.46 -29.68 1.92
CA LYS A 112 2.36 -28.84 1.13
C LYS A 112 1.80 -28.64 -0.28
N GLU A 113 1.16 -29.66 -0.84
CA GLU A 113 0.51 -29.62 -2.15
C GLU A 113 -0.65 -28.62 -2.16
N ASP A 114 -1.48 -28.57 -1.10
CA ASP A 114 -2.53 -27.55 -1.00
C ASP A 114 -1.95 -26.14 -1.11
N LEU A 115 -0.85 -25.86 -0.40
CA LEU A 115 -0.19 -24.56 -0.44
C LEU A 115 0.37 -24.23 -1.83
N VAL A 116 0.98 -25.21 -2.50
CA VAL A 116 1.51 -25.03 -3.88
C VAL A 116 0.39 -24.75 -4.88
N PHE A 117 -0.74 -25.44 -4.78
CA PHE A 117 -1.90 -25.16 -5.64
C PHE A 117 -2.46 -23.76 -5.39
N LEU A 118 -2.61 -23.36 -4.12
CA LEU A 118 -3.08 -22.03 -3.76
C LEU A 118 -2.11 -20.94 -4.18
N GLU A 119 -0.80 -21.15 -4.01
CA GLU A 119 0.22 -20.20 -4.46
C GLU A 119 0.14 -19.96 -5.96
N LYS A 120 -0.04 -21.03 -6.75
CA LYS A 120 -0.21 -20.93 -8.20
C LYS A 120 -1.47 -20.13 -8.57
N ASP A 121 -2.61 -20.43 -7.94
CA ASP A 121 -3.87 -19.73 -8.18
C ASP A 121 -3.74 -18.23 -7.85
N PHE A 122 -3.14 -17.89 -6.70
CA PHE A 122 -2.89 -16.50 -6.31
C PHE A 122 -1.80 -15.81 -7.15
N SER A 123 -0.83 -16.56 -7.68
CA SER A 123 0.18 -16.03 -8.62
C SER A 123 -0.47 -15.63 -9.93
N ALA A 124 -1.38 -16.45 -10.47
CA ALA A 124 -2.15 -16.13 -11.66
C ALA A 124 -3.02 -14.88 -11.46
N LEU A 125 -3.77 -14.81 -10.36
CA LEU A 125 -4.55 -13.62 -9.98
C LEU A 125 -3.68 -12.36 -9.87
N ARG A 126 -2.52 -12.46 -9.24
CA ARG A 126 -1.57 -11.34 -9.11
C ARG A 126 -1.08 -10.84 -10.46
N LEU A 127 -0.83 -11.75 -11.42
CA LEU A 127 -0.41 -11.37 -12.77
C LEU A 127 -1.51 -10.61 -13.52
N LEU A 128 -2.77 -11.01 -13.37
CA LEU A 128 -3.91 -10.26 -13.92
C LEU A 128 -4.02 -8.86 -13.31
N ALA A 129 -3.66 -8.70 -12.04
CA ALA A 129 -3.74 -7.44 -11.31
C ALA A 129 -2.60 -6.43 -11.61
N LEU A 130 -1.60 -6.78 -12.43
CA LEU A 130 -0.42 -5.92 -12.67
C LEU A 130 -0.77 -4.52 -13.18
N GLU A 131 -1.79 -4.41 -14.03
CA GLU A 131 -2.28 -3.14 -14.57
C GLU A 131 -3.52 -2.61 -13.83
N GLY A 132 -4.04 -3.38 -12.87
CA GLY A 132 -5.24 -3.06 -12.11
C GLY A 132 -5.00 -2.02 -11.02
N LYS A 133 -5.97 -1.90 -10.11
CA LYS A 133 -5.82 -1.02 -8.94
C LYS A 133 -4.64 -1.44 -8.07
N ARG A 134 -3.96 -0.42 -7.55
CA ARG A 134 -2.85 -0.57 -6.60
C ARG A 134 -3.25 -1.37 -5.37
N GLU A 135 -4.47 -1.16 -4.87
CA GLU A 135 -5.02 -1.83 -3.69
C GLU A 135 -5.14 -3.34 -3.95
N THR A 136 -5.77 -3.72 -5.06
CA THR A 136 -5.92 -5.12 -5.52
C THR A 136 -4.56 -5.79 -5.70
N LEU A 137 -3.64 -5.14 -6.43
CA LEU A 137 -2.31 -5.69 -6.70
C LEU A 137 -1.49 -5.87 -5.42
N THR A 138 -1.56 -4.91 -4.50
CA THR A 138 -0.83 -4.96 -3.22
C THR A 138 -1.32 -6.13 -2.38
N LEU A 139 -2.63 -6.28 -2.22
CA LEU A 139 -3.21 -7.34 -1.38
C LEU A 139 -2.88 -8.74 -1.95
N LEU A 140 -3.06 -8.94 -3.26
CA LEU A 140 -2.69 -10.19 -3.93
C LEU A 140 -1.19 -10.48 -3.85
N THR A 141 -0.34 -9.44 -3.92
CA THR A 141 1.11 -9.59 -3.78
C THR A 141 1.51 -10.02 -2.37
N LEU A 142 0.89 -9.46 -1.33
CA LEU A 142 1.14 -9.84 0.06
C LEU A 142 0.70 -11.28 0.32
N THR A 143 -0.49 -11.67 -0.15
CA THR A 143 -1.00 -13.04 0.00
C THR A 143 -0.13 -14.06 -0.74
N HIS A 144 0.27 -13.76 -1.97
CA HIS A 144 1.20 -14.61 -2.73
C HIS A 144 2.55 -14.79 -2.00
N ARG A 145 3.13 -13.70 -1.46
CA ARG A 145 4.37 -13.79 -0.67
C ARG A 145 4.20 -14.61 0.60
N LEU A 146 3.08 -14.44 1.31
CA LEU A 146 2.76 -15.22 2.50
C LEU A 146 2.68 -16.70 2.18
N LEU A 147 1.97 -17.10 1.11
CA LEU A 147 1.86 -18.49 0.68
C LEU A 147 3.24 -19.07 0.33
N LYS A 148 4.09 -18.30 -0.35
CA LYS A 148 5.46 -18.71 -0.64
C LYS A 148 6.26 -18.97 0.65
N PHE A 149 6.15 -18.10 1.65
CA PHE A 149 6.82 -18.33 2.94
C PHE A 149 6.27 -19.53 3.72
N LEU A 150 4.96 -19.78 3.65
CA LEU A 150 4.39 -21.00 4.22
C LEU A 150 4.94 -22.26 3.55
N ILE A 151 5.16 -22.25 2.23
CA ILE A 151 5.75 -23.38 1.50
C ILE A 151 7.23 -23.56 1.89
N GLU A 152 7.99 -22.46 1.95
CA GLU A 152 9.41 -22.47 2.32
C GLU A 152 9.63 -23.01 3.74
N GLU A 153 8.79 -22.61 4.71
CA GLU A 153 8.90 -23.03 6.11
C GLU A 153 8.07 -24.28 6.47
N PHE A 154 7.39 -24.90 5.49
CA PHE A 154 6.42 -25.97 5.75
C PHE A 154 7.03 -27.15 6.53
N ASP A 155 8.18 -27.66 6.08
CA ASP A 155 8.79 -28.87 6.63
C ASP A 155 9.40 -28.65 8.04
N GLU A 156 9.85 -27.42 8.32
CA GLU A 156 10.40 -27.06 9.63
C GLU A 156 9.31 -26.81 10.67
N GLN A 157 8.22 -26.13 10.28
CA GLN A 157 7.18 -25.67 11.21
C GLN A 157 6.04 -26.69 11.40
N SER A 158 5.69 -27.46 10.37
CA SER A 158 4.58 -28.45 10.40
C SER A 158 4.76 -29.55 11.46
N LYS A 159 6.00 -29.82 11.87
CA LYS A 159 6.32 -30.77 12.95
C LYS A 159 5.87 -30.29 14.33
N THR A 160 5.73 -28.98 14.53
CA THR A 160 5.45 -28.39 15.85
C THR A 160 4.07 -27.74 15.96
N ARG A 161 3.52 -27.25 14.83
CA ARG A 161 2.21 -26.58 14.77
C ARG A 161 1.47 -27.00 13.50
N LYS A 162 0.14 -27.02 13.59
CA LYS A 162 -0.74 -27.48 12.52
C LYS A 162 -1.62 -26.32 12.06
N LEU A 163 -1.46 -25.90 10.80
CA LEU A 163 -2.42 -25.05 10.12
C LEU A 163 -3.55 -25.94 9.58
N THR A 164 -4.80 -25.59 9.91
CA THR A 164 -5.97 -26.29 9.36
C THR A 164 -6.42 -25.64 8.06
N LYS A 165 -7.00 -26.46 7.19
CA LYS A 165 -7.52 -26.01 5.90
C LYS A 165 -8.64 -24.99 6.07
N ASN A 166 -9.48 -25.15 7.10
CA ASN A 166 -10.55 -24.21 7.40
C ASN A 166 -9.99 -22.81 7.75
N THR A 167 -8.99 -22.72 8.64
CA THR A 167 -8.39 -21.44 9.01
C THR A 167 -7.73 -20.75 7.82
N LEU A 168 -7.01 -21.52 6.99
CA LEU A 168 -6.40 -20.98 5.77
C LEU A 168 -7.45 -20.51 4.77
N ASN A 169 -8.51 -21.29 4.55
CA ASN A 169 -9.58 -20.94 3.62
C ASN A 169 -10.31 -19.67 4.05
N ILE A 170 -10.72 -19.56 5.33
CA ILE A 170 -11.37 -18.34 5.85
C ILE A 170 -10.50 -17.10 5.60
N PHE A 171 -9.21 -17.20 5.90
CA PHE A 171 -8.27 -16.10 5.61
C PHE A 171 -8.22 -15.73 4.13
N LEU A 172 -8.13 -16.72 3.24
CA LEU A 172 -8.09 -16.47 1.80
C LEU A 172 -9.42 -15.98 1.25
N GLU A 173 -10.55 -16.42 1.80
CA GLU A 173 -11.89 -15.94 1.49
C GLU A 173 -12.03 -14.46 1.84
N ASP A 174 -11.63 -14.05 3.05
CA ASP A 174 -11.63 -12.63 3.47
C ASP A 174 -10.82 -11.76 2.52
N ILE A 175 -9.63 -12.24 2.11
CA ILE A 175 -8.78 -11.57 1.11
C ILE A 175 -9.48 -11.45 -0.24
N LEU A 176 -10.09 -12.53 -0.74
CA LEU A 176 -10.75 -12.54 -2.04
C LEU A 176 -11.99 -11.64 -2.07
N VAL A 177 -12.77 -11.61 -0.98
CA VAL A 177 -13.91 -10.69 -0.84
C VAL A 177 -13.45 -9.23 -0.95
N GLU A 178 -12.35 -8.87 -0.29
CA GLU A 178 -11.81 -7.51 -0.36
C GLU A 178 -11.25 -7.20 -1.77
N VAL A 179 -10.57 -8.15 -2.41
CA VAL A 179 -10.11 -8.04 -3.81
C VAL A 179 -11.28 -7.83 -4.78
N ILE A 180 -12.39 -8.56 -4.60
CA ILE A 180 -13.62 -8.40 -5.38
C ILE A 180 -14.21 -7.00 -5.15
N GLY A 181 -14.22 -6.52 -3.90
CA GLY A 181 -14.62 -5.17 -3.53
C GLY A 181 -13.81 -4.09 -4.28
N PHE A 182 -12.48 -4.17 -4.23
CA PHE A 182 -11.63 -3.20 -4.93
C PHE A 182 -11.74 -3.28 -6.44
N SER A 183 -11.77 -4.49 -7.02
CA SER A 183 -11.85 -4.68 -8.48
C SER A 183 -13.19 -4.24 -9.07
N SER A 184 -14.30 -4.35 -8.33
CA SER A 184 -15.62 -3.91 -8.81
C SER A 184 -15.81 -2.38 -8.84
N SER A 185 -14.99 -1.63 -8.10
CA SER A 185 -15.14 -0.17 -8.02
C SER A 185 -14.71 0.56 -9.30
N ILE A 186 -15.41 1.65 -9.65
CA ILE A 186 -15.13 2.40 -10.89
C ILE A 186 -13.89 3.30 -10.71
N VAL A 187 -12.87 3.10 -11.55
CA VAL A 187 -11.73 4.02 -11.65
C VAL A 187 -12.19 5.33 -12.31
N GLN A 188 -12.13 6.44 -11.57
CA GLN A 188 -12.48 7.75 -12.10
C GLN A 188 -11.36 8.29 -12.99
N LEU A 189 -11.73 8.87 -14.13
CA LEU A 189 -10.77 9.59 -14.97
C LEU A 189 -10.26 10.82 -14.18
N PRO A 190 -8.95 10.94 -13.94
CA PRO A 190 -8.42 12.06 -13.17
C PRO A 190 -8.68 13.39 -13.89
N LYS A 191 -9.12 14.39 -13.13
CA LYS A 191 -9.44 15.73 -13.66
C LYS A 191 -8.18 16.56 -13.97
N THR A 192 -7.05 16.19 -13.37
CA THR A 192 -5.77 16.89 -13.49
C THR A 192 -4.65 15.89 -13.78
N SER A 193 -3.65 16.35 -14.53
CA SER A 193 -2.43 15.61 -14.83
C SER A 193 -1.29 16.00 -13.88
N GLU A 194 -1.60 16.27 -12.61
CA GLU A 194 -0.58 16.61 -11.63
C GLU A 194 0.37 15.43 -11.42
N LEU A 195 1.66 15.73 -11.46
CA LEU A 195 2.72 14.76 -11.21
C LEU A 195 3.21 14.90 -9.78
N GLU A 196 3.43 13.77 -9.12
CA GLU A 196 4.05 13.65 -7.82
C GLU A 196 5.42 13.00 -7.97
N LYS A 197 6.43 13.60 -7.34
CA LYS A 197 7.78 13.04 -7.31
C LYS A 197 7.87 11.99 -6.22
N SER A 198 8.15 10.76 -6.62
CA SER A 198 8.48 9.67 -5.72
C SER A 198 9.98 9.42 -5.71
N LYS A 199 10.54 9.12 -4.54
CA LYS A 199 11.91 8.64 -4.41
C LYS A 199 11.90 7.12 -4.46
N VAL A 200 12.79 6.51 -5.23
CA VAL A 200 12.94 5.04 -5.30
C VAL A 200 13.62 4.49 -4.04
N ILE A 201 14.50 5.29 -3.44
CA ILE A 201 15.27 4.91 -2.26
C ILE A 201 15.05 5.99 -1.22
N ASN A 202 14.42 5.64 -0.10
CA ASN A 202 14.22 6.55 1.03
C ASN A 202 15.54 6.82 1.77
N GLU A 203 16.47 5.86 1.74
CA GLU A 203 17.81 6.00 2.31
C GLU A 203 18.77 6.71 1.36
N LYS A 204 19.52 7.68 1.90
CA LYS A 204 20.59 8.35 1.16
C LYS A 204 21.78 7.38 0.98
N ILE A 205 21.77 6.59 -0.09
CA ILE A 205 22.99 5.91 -0.54
C ILE A 205 23.94 7.00 -1.02
N LYS A 206 25.04 7.24 -0.30
CA LYS A 206 25.98 8.37 -0.48
C LYS A 206 26.53 8.52 -1.91
N PHE A 207 26.36 7.53 -2.77
CA PHE A 207 26.93 7.47 -4.12
C PHE A 207 25.90 7.28 -5.25
N VAL A 208 24.61 7.16 -4.94
CA VAL A 208 23.55 6.98 -5.95
C VAL A 208 22.60 8.17 -5.91
N LYS A 209 22.80 9.14 -6.82
CA LYS A 209 21.82 10.20 -7.10
C LYS A 209 20.84 9.68 -8.17
N ALA A 210 19.88 8.84 -7.77
CA ALA A 210 18.79 8.49 -8.67
C ALA A 210 17.86 9.70 -8.83
N PRO A 211 17.53 10.15 -10.06
CA PRO A 211 16.51 11.16 -10.26
C PRO A 211 15.16 10.64 -9.71
N PRO A 212 14.34 11.52 -9.09
CA PRO A 212 13.02 11.12 -8.63
C PRO A 212 12.14 10.72 -9.82
N PHE A 213 11.33 9.68 -9.64
CA PHE A 213 10.39 9.23 -10.66
C PHE A 213 9.07 9.97 -10.46
N GLU A 214 8.47 10.41 -11.55
CA GLU A 214 7.22 11.16 -11.55
C GLU A 214 6.05 10.21 -11.80
N ASN A 215 5.09 10.20 -10.88
CA ASN A 215 3.86 9.43 -10.99
C ASN A 215 2.67 10.39 -11.08
N PHE A 216 1.58 9.97 -11.74
CA PHE A 216 0.34 10.73 -11.72
C PHE A 216 -0.26 10.68 -10.32
N LYS A 217 -0.36 11.84 -9.66
CA LYS A 217 -0.87 11.98 -8.28
C LYS A 217 -2.27 11.39 -8.10
N HIS A 218 -3.11 11.50 -9.13
CA HIS A 218 -4.50 11.06 -9.11
C HIS A 218 -4.75 9.74 -9.85
N LEU A 219 -3.68 9.04 -10.23
CA LEU A 219 -3.76 7.70 -10.79
C LEU A 219 -2.60 6.85 -10.23
N PRO A 220 -2.64 6.54 -8.93
CA PRO A 220 -1.58 5.78 -8.29
C PRO A 220 -1.53 4.37 -8.90
N ARG A 221 -0.31 3.91 -9.21
CA ARG A 221 -0.03 2.60 -9.81
C ARG A 221 1.05 1.87 -9.01
N GLY A 222 1.13 0.56 -9.19
CA GLY A 222 2.14 -0.29 -8.55
C GLY A 222 1.72 -0.79 -7.18
N LEU A 223 2.69 -0.98 -6.28
CA LEU A 223 2.50 -1.54 -4.95
C LEU A 223 2.48 -0.43 -3.88
N ASP A 224 1.65 -0.58 -2.85
CA ASP A 224 1.58 0.34 -1.72
C ASP A 224 2.02 -0.34 -0.41
N PHE A 225 3.31 -0.24 -0.10
CA PHE A 225 3.87 -0.72 1.17
C PHE A 225 4.15 0.40 2.16
N LYS A 226 3.59 1.60 1.95
CA LYS A 226 3.78 2.73 2.87
C LYS A 226 3.26 2.36 4.26
N ALA A 227 3.98 2.77 5.30
CA ALA A 227 3.59 2.54 6.69
C ALA A 227 2.21 3.15 7.04
N ASP A 228 1.76 4.16 6.30
CA ASP A 228 0.46 4.79 6.45
C ASP A 228 -0.63 4.32 5.47
N SER A 229 -0.34 3.32 4.65
CA SER A 229 -1.32 2.71 3.76
C SER A 229 -2.34 1.86 4.53
N PRO A 230 -3.65 1.95 4.18
CA PRO A 230 -4.67 1.10 4.78
C PRO A 230 -4.57 -0.37 4.31
N ILE A 231 -4.00 -0.65 3.14
CA ILE A 231 -4.04 -2.00 2.55
C ILE A 231 -3.21 -3.01 3.33
N PRO A 232 -1.94 -2.75 3.67
CA PRO A 232 -1.20 -3.66 4.53
C PRO A 232 -1.80 -3.76 5.94
N LEU A 233 -2.44 -2.70 6.43
CA LEU A 233 -3.13 -2.72 7.73
C LEU A 233 -4.31 -3.70 7.71
N ILE A 234 -5.15 -3.65 6.67
CA ILE A 234 -6.25 -4.59 6.44
C ILE A 234 -5.71 -6.03 6.34
N PHE A 235 -4.63 -6.22 5.58
CA PHE A 235 -3.98 -7.52 5.47
C PHE A 235 -3.55 -8.08 6.85
N PHE A 236 -2.86 -7.29 7.67
CA PHE A 236 -2.47 -7.73 9.02
C PHE A 236 -3.66 -7.95 9.95
N ASP A 237 -4.78 -7.24 9.77
CA ASP A 237 -5.99 -7.47 10.55
C ASP A 237 -6.67 -8.81 10.19
N PHE A 238 -6.72 -9.16 8.90
CA PHE A 238 -7.16 -10.49 8.46
C PHE A 238 -6.23 -11.59 8.95
N VAL A 239 -4.92 -11.39 8.92
CA VAL A 239 -4.00 -12.38 9.52
C VAL A 239 -4.28 -12.49 11.03
N LYS A 240 -4.44 -11.35 11.74
CA LYS A 240 -4.78 -11.29 13.18
C LYS A 240 -6.04 -12.08 13.52
N SER A 241 -7.10 -12.00 12.70
CA SER A 241 -8.38 -12.66 12.96
C SER A 241 -8.27 -14.18 12.99
N THR A 242 -7.32 -14.77 12.25
CA THR A 242 -7.09 -16.22 12.21
C THR A 242 -6.61 -16.81 13.53
N GLY A 243 -5.91 -16.01 14.33
CA GLY A 243 -5.23 -16.48 15.54
C GLY A 243 -4.11 -17.50 15.30
N ASP A 244 -3.71 -17.74 14.05
CA ASP A 244 -2.75 -18.78 13.69
C ASP A 244 -1.31 -18.25 13.64
N ILE A 245 -0.43 -18.92 14.39
CA ILE A 245 0.96 -18.52 14.59
C ILE A 245 1.78 -18.63 13.29
N LEU A 246 1.48 -19.62 12.45
CA LEU A 246 2.19 -19.81 11.18
C LEU A 246 1.82 -18.69 10.20
N LEU A 247 0.55 -18.30 10.18
CA LEU A 247 0.09 -17.15 9.38
C LEU A 247 0.72 -15.84 9.88
N PHE A 248 0.81 -15.61 11.20
CA PHE A 248 1.51 -14.45 11.76
C PHE A 248 2.95 -14.35 11.27
N ARG A 249 3.69 -15.44 11.35
CA ARG A 249 5.10 -15.44 10.96
C ARG A 249 5.27 -15.26 9.46
N ALA A 250 4.51 -15.98 8.65
CA ALA A 250 4.58 -15.85 7.20
C ALA A 250 4.19 -14.43 6.72
N ALA A 251 3.20 -13.81 7.37
CA ALA A 251 2.82 -12.42 7.13
C ALA A 251 3.95 -11.44 7.48
N ALA A 252 4.58 -11.62 8.65
CA ALA A 252 5.70 -10.80 9.10
C ALA A 252 6.95 -10.91 8.21
N LEU A 253 7.17 -12.09 7.59
CA LEU A 253 8.21 -12.29 6.59
C LEU A 253 7.85 -11.70 5.22
N ALA A 254 6.56 -11.66 4.87
CA ALA A 254 6.05 -11.06 3.64
C ALA A 254 6.19 -9.53 3.61
N LEU A 255 6.00 -8.90 4.77
CA LEU A 255 6.13 -7.47 4.97
C LEU A 255 6.47 -7.18 6.44
N ALA A 256 7.42 -6.27 6.68
CA ALA A 256 7.82 -5.89 8.03
C ALA A 256 6.59 -5.45 8.86
N PRO A 257 6.28 -6.13 9.98
CA PRO A 257 4.98 -5.99 10.67
C PRO A 257 4.89 -4.75 11.57
N LYS A 258 6.04 -4.24 12.04
CA LYS A 258 6.17 -3.18 13.06
C LYS A 258 5.18 -2.00 12.88
N PRO A 259 5.18 -1.27 11.76
CA PRO A 259 4.30 -0.10 11.61
C PRO A 259 2.80 -0.46 11.59
N PHE A 260 2.45 -1.62 11.07
CA PHE A 260 1.06 -2.05 10.90
C PHE A 260 0.50 -2.59 12.22
N LEU A 261 1.25 -3.44 12.93
CA LEU A 261 0.84 -3.94 14.24
C LEU A 261 0.77 -2.81 15.28
N ALA A 262 1.70 -1.85 15.26
CA ALA A 262 1.62 -0.68 16.14
C ALA A 262 0.32 0.11 15.93
N ARG A 263 -0.13 0.26 14.67
CA ARG A 263 -1.41 0.91 14.34
C ARG A 263 -2.62 0.09 14.80
N LEU A 264 -2.61 -1.23 14.63
CA LEU A 264 -3.67 -2.11 15.13
C LEU A 264 -3.78 -2.04 16.66
N LEU A 265 -2.65 -2.11 17.36
CA LEU A 265 -2.60 -1.96 18.82
C LEU A 265 -3.18 -0.61 19.26
N ASN A 266 -2.80 0.48 18.58
CA ASN A 266 -3.34 1.81 18.86
C ASN A 266 -4.85 1.91 18.57
N HIS A 267 -5.34 1.27 17.50
CA HIS A 267 -6.77 1.21 17.21
C HIS A 267 -7.55 0.47 18.32
N LEU A 268 -6.99 -0.63 18.82
CA LEU A 268 -7.55 -1.44 19.91
C LEU A 268 -7.31 -0.86 21.31
N LYS A 269 -6.63 0.29 21.42
CA LYS A 269 -6.28 0.97 22.68
C LYS A 269 -5.52 0.07 23.67
N ILE A 270 -4.63 -0.76 23.13
CA ILE A 270 -3.71 -1.60 23.91
C ILE A 270 -2.28 -1.28 23.52
N TYR A 271 -1.34 -1.53 24.43
CA TYR A 271 0.08 -1.40 24.14
C TYR A 271 0.79 -2.68 24.49
N ILE A 272 1.46 -3.23 23.49
CA ILE A 272 2.39 -4.35 23.56
C ILE A 272 3.57 -3.91 22.69
N PRO A 273 4.82 -3.98 23.16
CA PRO A 273 5.97 -3.51 22.39
C PRO A 273 6.02 -4.15 20.99
N PRO A 274 5.94 -3.38 19.89
CA PRO A 274 6.10 -3.91 18.54
C PRO A 274 7.48 -4.52 18.28
N GLU A 275 8.47 -4.12 19.07
CA GLU A 275 9.85 -4.56 18.99
C GLU A 275 10.42 -4.65 20.41
N ILE A 276 11.17 -5.73 20.68
CA ILE A 276 11.88 -5.91 21.94
C ILE A 276 13.33 -6.31 21.64
N LYS A 277 14.26 -5.81 22.46
CA LYS A 277 15.69 -6.10 22.32
C LYS A 277 16.23 -6.76 23.57
N SER A 278 17.18 -7.69 23.41
CA SER A 278 17.89 -8.23 24.56
C SER A 278 18.72 -7.14 25.24
N GLN A 279 18.86 -7.24 26.55
CA GLN A 279 19.77 -6.40 27.34
C GLN A 279 21.21 -6.88 27.19
N GLU A 280 21.41 -8.18 26.97
CA GLU A 280 22.72 -8.77 26.71
C GLU A 280 23.07 -8.72 25.22
N ILE A 281 24.29 -8.25 24.94
CA ILE A 281 24.87 -8.23 23.60
C ILE A 281 25.34 -9.64 23.26
N LYS A 282 24.95 -10.18 22.09
CA LYS A 282 25.46 -11.47 21.64
C LYS A 282 26.95 -11.36 21.32
N GLN A 283 27.76 -12.19 21.97
CA GLN A 283 29.23 -12.20 21.82
C GLN A 283 29.69 -12.39 20.35
N ILE A 284 28.87 -13.04 19.51
CA ILE A 284 29.23 -13.38 18.13
C ILE A 284 28.99 -12.20 17.16
N THR A 285 27.92 -11.41 17.37
CA THR A 285 27.54 -10.32 16.45
C THR A 285 27.88 -8.94 16.98
N GLY A 286 28.12 -8.81 18.30
CA GLY A 286 28.24 -7.50 18.94
C GLY A 286 26.90 -6.74 19.00
N GLU A 287 25.78 -7.39 18.69
CA GLU A 287 24.45 -6.78 18.65
C GLU A 287 23.46 -7.48 19.60
N ASN A 288 22.46 -6.73 20.05
CA ASN A 288 21.36 -7.27 20.85
C ASN A 288 20.45 -8.13 19.98
N LEU A 289 19.92 -9.22 20.54
CA LEU A 289 18.88 -10.00 19.89
C LEU A 289 17.61 -9.15 19.80
N GLU A 290 17.16 -8.88 18.58
CA GLU A 290 15.90 -8.20 18.31
C GLU A 290 14.80 -9.23 18.03
N LEU A 291 13.65 -9.06 18.68
CA LEU A 291 12.44 -9.80 18.38
C LEU A 291 11.34 -8.82 17.99
N SER A 292 10.74 -9.05 16.82
CA SER A 292 9.60 -8.29 16.34
C SER A 292 8.30 -8.96 16.76
N LEU A 293 7.31 -8.16 17.15
CA LEU A 293 5.94 -8.63 17.26
C LEU A 293 5.46 -9.06 15.87
N ILE A 294 4.94 -10.28 15.76
CA ILE A 294 4.43 -10.84 14.49
C ILE A 294 2.90 -10.98 14.49
N GLY A 295 2.27 -10.97 15.67
CA GLY A 295 0.83 -11.04 15.80
C GLY A 295 0.38 -11.07 17.26
N PHE A 296 -0.92 -10.90 17.50
CA PHE A 296 -1.49 -10.97 18.83
C PHE A 296 -2.96 -11.36 18.79
N VAL A 297 -3.45 -12.00 19.87
CA VAL A 297 -4.83 -12.47 20.00
C VAL A 297 -5.36 -12.17 21.39
N SER A 298 -6.57 -11.64 21.47
CA SER A 298 -7.30 -11.49 22.74
C SER A 298 -8.06 -12.78 23.05
N VAL A 299 -7.86 -13.33 24.25
CA VAL A 299 -8.47 -14.58 24.70
C VAL A 299 -9.25 -14.33 25.99
N ASN A 300 -10.53 -14.67 25.97
CA ASN A 300 -11.37 -14.64 27.17
C ASN A 300 -11.16 -15.93 27.96
N ASN A 301 -10.71 -15.83 29.21
CA ASN A 301 -10.67 -16.99 30.12
C ASN A 301 -12.05 -17.16 30.75
N LEU A 302 -12.81 -18.12 30.22
CA LEU A 302 -14.13 -18.50 30.74
C LEU A 302 -14.08 -18.94 32.21
N SER A 303 -12.95 -19.50 32.67
CA SER A 303 -12.79 -20.03 34.04
C SER A 303 -12.52 -18.97 35.11
N THR A 304 -11.90 -17.84 34.75
CA THR A 304 -11.54 -16.77 35.70
C THR A 304 -12.30 -15.47 35.45
N GLY A 305 -13.12 -15.41 34.40
CA GLY A 305 -13.81 -14.18 33.97
C GLY A 305 -12.88 -13.08 33.43
N GLY A 306 -11.57 -13.34 33.38
CA GLY A 306 -10.55 -12.39 32.94
C GLY A 306 -10.27 -12.45 31.44
N GLN A 307 -9.88 -11.32 30.85
CA GLN A 307 -9.42 -11.24 29.46
C GLN A 307 -7.88 -11.17 29.44
N THR A 308 -7.27 -11.97 28.58
CA THR A 308 -5.81 -11.99 28.37
C THR A 308 -5.48 -11.64 26.93
N VAL A 309 -4.27 -11.14 26.70
CA VAL A 309 -3.73 -10.91 25.36
C VAL A 309 -2.49 -11.76 25.19
N LYS A 310 -2.47 -12.59 24.15
CA LYS A 310 -1.30 -13.35 23.73
C LYS A 310 -0.58 -12.57 22.64
N ALA A 311 0.69 -12.26 22.87
CA ALA A 311 1.58 -11.64 21.90
C ALA A 311 2.56 -12.68 21.38
N TYR A 312 2.81 -12.66 20.07
CA TYR A 312 3.72 -13.56 19.39
C TYR A 312 4.91 -12.75 18.88
N TYR A 313 6.11 -13.12 19.31
CA TYR A 313 7.36 -12.48 18.93
C TYR A 313 8.23 -13.44 18.14
N SER A 314 8.94 -12.94 17.15
CA SER A 314 9.85 -13.73 16.32
C SER A 314 11.10 -12.93 15.98
N ASN A 315 12.23 -13.64 15.87
CA ASN A 315 13.35 -13.12 15.11
C ASN A 315 12.97 -13.20 13.62
N LEU A 316 13.11 -12.10 12.88
CA LEU A 316 12.84 -12.04 11.44
C LEU A 316 14.13 -12.00 10.61
N ASP A 317 15.30 -11.90 11.25
CA ASP A 317 16.58 -11.89 10.57
C ASP A 317 17.00 -13.31 10.13
N ARG A 318 17.11 -13.50 8.81
CA ARG A 318 17.36 -14.79 8.17
C ARG A 318 18.81 -15.26 8.31
N PHE A 319 19.74 -14.37 8.66
CA PHE A 319 21.15 -14.74 8.79
C PHE A 319 21.45 -15.46 10.12
N PHE A 320 20.55 -15.38 11.11
CA PHE A 320 20.80 -15.85 12.47
C PHE A 320 19.78 -16.88 12.96
N VAL A 321 19.49 -17.88 12.12
CA VAL A 321 18.68 -19.09 12.41
C VAL A 321 19.18 -19.89 13.65
N VAL A 322 20.33 -19.54 14.22
CA VAL A 322 21.12 -20.45 15.06
C VAL A 322 20.90 -20.29 16.57
N LEU A 323 20.25 -19.24 17.05
CA LEU A 323 20.05 -19.10 18.50
C LEU A 323 18.64 -19.49 18.85
N GLY A 324 18.46 -20.80 19.09
CA GLY A 324 17.24 -21.39 19.60
C GLY A 324 16.59 -20.47 20.63
N SER A 325 15.28 -20.24 20.46
CA SER A 325 14.57 -19.22 21.22
C SER A 325 14.87 -19.34 22.73
N PRO A 326 15.24 -18.24 23.44
CA PRO A 326 15.64 -18.32 24.84
C PRO A 326 14.61 -19.06 25.69
N GLU A 327 15.06 -19.75 26.74
CA GLU A 327 14.14 -20.45 27.62
C GLU A 327 13.15 -19.47 28.27
N PRO A 328 11.86 -19.83 28.41
CA PRO A 328 10.82 -18.97 28.96
C PRO A 328 11.19 -18.22 30.25
N ASP A 329 11.96 -18.86 31.14
CA ASP A 329 12.36 -18.28 32.42
C ASP A 329 13.53 -17.28 32.29
N SER A 330 14.40 -17.45 31.28
CA SER A 330 15.46 -16.47 30.95
C SER A 330 14.89 -15.17 30.34
N LEU A 331 13.68 -15.21 29.80
CA LEU A 331 13.07 -14.07 29.10
C LEU A 331 12.52 -12.98 30.02
N LYS A 332 12.18 -13.29 31.28
CA LYS A 332 11.56 -12.34 32.22
C LYS A 332 12.46 -11.16 32.60
N GLN A 333 13.78 -11.31 32.49
CA GLN A 333 14.75 -10.27 32.87
C GLN A 333 15.57 -9.74 31.68
N SER A 334 15.48 -10.38 30.52
CA SER A 334 16.48 -10.19 29.46
C SER A 334 16.07 -9.24 28.34
N PHE A 335 14.82 -8.77 28.29
CA PHE A 335 14.34 -7.94 27.17
C PHE A 335 13.81 -6.59 27.65
N TRP A 336 13.98 -5.56 26.81
CA TRP A 336 13.45 -4.23 27.03
C TRP A 336 12.67 -3.75 25.81
N ASP A 337 11.76 -2.80 26.03
CA ASP A 337 10.91 -2.20 25.00
C ASP A 337 11.71 -1.19 24.18
N SER A 338 12.20 -1.61 23.01
CA SER A 338 12.96 -0.77 22.08
C SER A 338 12.09 0.15 21.23
N TYR A 339 10.76 0.05 21.36
CA TYR A 339 9.84 0.86 20.58
C TYR A 339 9.53 2.21 21.25
N LEU A 340 9.32 2.20 22.57
CA LEU A 340 9.10 3.43 23.37
C LEU A 340 10.26 3.78 24.30
N ASP A 341 11.37 3.05 24.22
CA ASP A 341 12.51 3.13 25.14
C ASP A 341 12.05 3.10 26.60
N GLY A 342 11.06 2.24 26.87
CA GLY A 342 10.24 2.27 28.07
C GLY A 342 10.43 1.09 29.02
N GLY A 343 9.89 1.22 30.23
CA GLY A 343 9.86 0.18 31.24
C GLY A 343 8.65 -0.75 31.12
N PHE A 344 8.18 -1.10 29.91
CA PHE A 344 6.96 -1.91 29.73
C PHE A 344 6.95 -3.15 30.64
N PHE A 345 8.03 -3.93 30.62
CA PHE A 345 8.17 -5.13 31.45
C PHE A 345 8.39 -4.86 32.95
N LYS A 346 8.59 -3.61 33.37
CA LYS A 346 8.59 -3.19 34.78
C LYS A 346 7.17 -2.88 35.29
N GLU A 347 6.26 -2.50 34.40
CA GLU A 347 4.91 -2.05 34.74
C GLU A 347 3.81 -3.06 34.36
N VAL A 348 4.11 -3.96 33.43
CA VAL A 348 3.20 -5.00 32.92
C VAL A 348 3.83 -6.36 33.16
N GLU A 349 3.15 -7.16 33.99
CA GLU A 349 3.63 -8.50 34.34
C GLU A 349 3.34 -9.50 33.21
N ILE A 350 4.36 -10.28 32.84
CA ILE A 350 4.19 -11.41 31.93
C ILE A 350 3.61 -12.60 32.70
N LYS A 351 2.31 -12.88 32.51
CA LYS A 351 1.63 -14.00 33.20
C LYS A 351 2.16 -15.34 32.77
N LYS A 352 2.54 -15.48 31.49
CA LYS A 352 2.97 -16.76 30.93
C LYS A 352 3.83 -16.59 29.69
N ILE A 353 4.89 -17.38 29.61
CA ILE A 353 5.79 -17.44 28.46
C ILE A 353 5.83 -18.88 27.95
N ARG A 354 5.71 -19.06 26.65
CA ARG A 354 5.81 -20.37 25.98
C ARG A 354 6.56 -20.25 24.67
N ARG A 355 7.18 -21.33 24.22
CA ARG A 355 7.66 -21.44 22.84
C ARG A 355 6.46 -21.65 21.90
N GLY A 356 6.33 -20.76 20.92
CA GLY A 356 5.34 -20.83 19.83
C GLY A 356 5.77 -21.73 18.68
N GLY A 357 7.09 -21.86 18.48
CA GLY A 357 7.78 -22.66 17.46
C GLY A 357 9.30 -22.55 17.66
N LYS A 358 10.11 -22.92 16.65
CA LYS A 358 11.59 -22.87 16.73
C LYS A 358 12.12 -21.47 17.01
N GLU A 359 11.47 -20.46 16.44
CA GLU A 359 11.91 -19.06 16.48
C GLU A 359 10.83 -18.09 17.00
N ILE A 360 9.75 -18.63 17.57
CA ILE A 360 8.60 -17.85 18.03
C ILE A 360 8.42 -17.99 19.53
N ILE A 361 8.21 -16.87 20.21
CA ILE A 361 7.87 -16.80 21.63
C ILE A 361 6.43 -16.29 21.75
N GLU A 362 5.63 -16.97 22.58
CA GLU A 362 4.32 -16.52 23.02
C GLU A 362 4.47 -15.91 24.42
N MET A 363 4.07 -14.65 24.58
CA MET A 363 3.95 -13.98 25.87
C MET A 363 2.47 -13.66 26.14
N THR A 364 1.98 -13.99 27.32
CA THR A 364 0.60 -13.73 27.73
C THR A 364 0.57 -12.64 28.79
N PHE A 365 -0.31 -11.66 28.60
CA PHE A 365 -0.53 -10.52 29.48
C PHE A 365 -2.00 -10.44 29.91
N GLU A 366 -2.29 -9.80 31.04
CA GLU A 366 -3.66 -9.38 31.34
C GLU A 366 -4.06 -8.21 30.44
N ALA A 367 -5.29 -8.23 29.93
CA ALA A 367 -5.79 -7.19 29.03
C ALA A 367 -5.88 -5.82 29.73
N SER A 368 -6.25 -5.82 31.01
CA SER A 368 -6.31 -4.62 31.86
C SER A 368 -4.96 -3.91 31.98
N ASP A 369 -3.87 -4.66 32.15
CA ASP A 369 -2.53 -4.10 32.32
C ASP A 369 -2.02 -3.44 31.02
N VAL A 370 -2.20 -4.09 29.87
CA VAL A 370 -1.78 -3.52 28.57
C VAL A 370 -2.64 -2.33 28.14
N GLN A 371 -3.91 -2.27 28.56
CA GLN A 371 -4.79 -1.11 28.38
C GLN A 371 -4.40 0.05 29.31
N ARG A 372 -4.05 -0.26 30.56
CA ARG A 372 -3.56 0.74 31.53
C ARG A 372 -2.27 1.39 31.03
N TYR A 373 -1.30 0.58 30.61
CA TYR A 373 -0.03 1.09 30.07
C TYR A 373 -0.22 1.91 28.80
N TYR A 374 -1.11 1.49 27.88
CA TYR A 374 -1.50 2.29 26.72
C TYR A 374 -2.04 3.66 27.15
N SER A 375 -2.94 3.69 28.13
CA SER A 375 -3.58 4.93 28.57
C SER A 375 -2.56 5.92 29.16
N GLN A 376 -1.58 5.41 29.91
CA GLN A 376 -0.49 6.21 30.48
C GLN A 376 0.49 6.72 29.41
N ASN A 377 0.77 5.92 28.38
CA ASN A 377 1.78 6.22 27.37
C ASN A 377 1.21 6.64 25.99
N ARG A 378 -0.10 6.89 25.90
CA ARG A 378 -0.84 7.15 24.64
C ARG A 378 -0.17 8.18 23.74
N ARG A 379 0.28 9.30 24.32
CA ARG A 379 0.92 10.40 23.54
C ARG A 379 2.26 9.97 22.95
N LYS A 380 3.09 9.26 23.73
CA LYS A 380 4.38 8.74 23.26
C LYS A 380 4.16 7.73 22.14
N PHE A 381 3.23 6.79 22.34
CA PHE A 381 2.92 5.77 21.34
C PHE A 381 2.37 6.36 20.03
N HIS A 382 1.47 7.33 20.12
CA HIS A 382 0.97 8.02 18.93
C HIS A 382 2.05 8.81 18.18
N THR A 383 3.06 9.31 18.89
CA THR A 383 4.21 9.99 18.29
C THR A 383 5.13 9.00 17.58
N ALA A 384 5.44 7.87 18.22
CA ALA A 384 6.25 6.80 17.63
C ALA A 384 5.66 6.25 16.32
N ILE A 385 4.33 6.03 16.28
CA ILE A 385 3.62 5.59 15.07
C ILE A 385 3.76 6.60 13.91
N LYS A 386 3.87 7.90 14.22
CA LYS A 386 4.03 8.95 13.19
C LYS A 386 5.46 9.07 12.69
N THR A 387 6.45 8.68 13.50
CA THR A 387 7.87 8.73 13.13
C THR A 387 8.33 7.50 12.36
N ASP A 388 7.65 6.36 12.50
CA ASP A 388 7.86 5.13 11.71
C ASP A 388 7.37 5.21 10.25
N LYS A 389 7.41 6.42 9.64
CA LYS A 389 6.91 6.69 8.28
C LYS A 389 7.89 6.37 7.17
#